data_AF-A0A535RZ49-F1
#
_entry.id   AF-A0A535RZ49-F1
#
_cell.length_a   1.000
_cell.length_b   1.000
_cell.length_c   1.000
_cell.angle_alpha   90.00
_cell.angle_beta   90.00
_cell.angle_gamma   90.00
#
_symmetry.space_group_name_H-M   'P 1'
#
loop_
_entity.id
_entity.type
_entity.pdbx_description
1 polymer ?
#
loop_
_entity_poly.entity_id
_entity_poly.type
_entity_poly.pdbx_seq_one_letter_code
_entity_poly.pdbx_strand_id
1 'polypeptide(L)'
;MAHAVAVLFASIALLVALRGGPAWAVGALLALGALARFPLVLAAPGLAIVVSRARRESLPRSGALLVAGALPFVLIEVAYDLARWGVPTEAGYARLIAGDPFFDHGLLSLWYVPRHLYAMFIQAPDFVDGTTFFVRPNWIGESLVLTSPALFFAVGALSFARARSDVAPLALAAALPLLPDLVHGTVGFAQFGYRFSLDAQPFLLPLVAIGAAWSGAAWRRPSRGFVALGVWSVIANVYGAIAIIQFGYVR
;
A
#
# COMPACT_ATOMS: atom_id res chain seq x y z
N MET A 1 1.80 -2.63 13.39
CA MET A 1 0.53 -2.07 13.88
C MET A 1 -0.07 -1.07 12.89
N ALA A 2 0.53 0.11 12.65
CA ALA A 2 -0.04 1.14 11.76
C ALA A 2 -0.42 0.66 10.34
N HIS A 3 0.43 -0.11 9.66
CA HIS A 3 0.12 -0.60 8.31
C HIS A 3 -1.02 -1.63 8.28
N ALA A 4 -1.21 -2.41 9.35
CA ALA A 4 -2.33 -3.36 9.41
C ALA A 4 -3.67 -2.63 9.53
N VAL A 5 -3.72 -1.55 10.33
CA VAL A 5 -4.88 -0.67 10.46
C VAL A 5 -5.18 0.02 9.13
N ALA A 6 -4.15 0.57 8.50
CA ALA A 6 -4.22 1.22 7.20
C ALA A 6 -4.78 0.27 6.11
N VAL A 7 -4.22 -0.94 5.99
CA VAL A 7 -4.68 -1.97 5.05
C VAL A 7 -6.13 -2.38 5.33
N LEU A 8 -6.49 -2.61 6.59
CA LEU A 8 -7.86 -2.97 6.98
C LEU A 8 -8.87 -1.92 6.49
N PHE A 9 -8.67 -0.66 6.87
CA PHE A 9 -9.60 0.40 6.53
C PHE A 9 -9.61 0.72 5.03
N ALA A 10 -8.46 0.68 4.36
CA ALA A 10 -8.39 0.84 2.91
C ALA A 10 -9.10 -0.29 2.15
N SER A 11 -8.97 -1.54 2.61
CA SER A 11 -9.71 -2.69 2.04
C SER A 11 -11.21 -2.55 2.24
N ILE A 12 -11.67 -2.13 3.42
CA ILE A 12 -13.10 -1.90 3.67
C ILE A 12 -13.61 -0.71 2.83
N ALA A 13 -12.86 0.40 2.76
CA ALA A 13 -13.20 1.57 1.94
C ALA A 13 -13.37 1.18 0.47
N LEU A 14 -12.44 0.37 -0.05
CA LEU A 14 -12.51 -0.15 -1.41
C LEU A 14 -13.73 -1.07 -1.62
N LEU A 15 -13.99 -1.99 -0.69
CA LEU A 15 -15.15 -2.88 -0.76
C LEU A 15 -16.47 -2.10 -0.78
N VAL A 16 -16.59 -1.08 0.08
CA VAL A 16 -17.76 -0.18 0.11
C VAL A 16 -17.89 0.57 -1.21
N ALA A 17 -16.78 1.11 -1.75
CA ALA A 17 -16.79 1.81 -3.03
C ALA A 17 -17.21 0.91 -4.20
N LEU A 18 -16.64 -0.30 -4.30
CA LEU A 18 -16.96 -1.28 -5.35
C LEU A 18 -18.41 -1.76 -5.30
N ARG A 19 -19.02 -1.80 -4.11
CA ARG A 19 -20.43 -2.17 -3.92
C ARG A 19 -21.40 -1.00 -4.13
N GLY A 20 -20.91 0.19 -4.48
CA GLY A 20 -21.77 1.38 -4.63
C GLY A 20 -22.31 1.90 -3.29
N GLY A 21 -21.64 1.61 -2.18
CA GLY A 21 -21.98 2.14 -0.87
C GLY A 21 -21.83 3.68 -0.80
N PRO A 22 -22.25 4.31 0.30
CA PRO A 22 -22.23 5.76 0.40
C PRO A 22 -20.81 6.32 0.33
N ALA A 23 -20.59 7.32 -0.55
CA ALA A 23 -19.27 7.92 -0.76
C ALA A 23 -18.69 8.58 0.50
N TRP A 24 -19.54 9.10 1.40
CA TRP A 24 -19.08 9.60 2.70
C TRP A 24 -18.49 8.49 3.58
N ALA A 25 -19.03 7.27 3.53
CA ALA A 25 -18.46 6.17 4.31
C ALA A 25 -17.09 5.74 3.73
N VAL A 26 -16.94 5.78 2.40
CA VAL A 26 -15.63 5.57 1.74
C VAL A 26 -14.62 6.60 2.24
N GLY A 27 -15.01 7.88 2.31
CA GLY A 27 -14.14 8.96 2.82
C GLY A 27 -13.79 8.81 4.30
N ALA A 28 -14.76 8.46 5.13
CA ALA A 28 -14.56 8.21 6.55
C ALA A 28 -13.57 7.05 6.79
N LEU A 29 -13.75 5.93 6.09
CA LEU A 29 -12.87 4.76 6.19
C LEU A 29 -11.47 5.07 5.67
N LEU A 30 -11.37 5.79 4.54
CA LEU A 30 -10.08 6.21 4.01
C LEU A 30 -9.34 7.11 4.99
N ALA A 31 -10.03 8.06 5.61
CA ALA A 31 -9.44 8.97 6.59
C ALA A 31 -9.00 8.23 7.87
N LEU A 32 -9.79 7.27 8.36
CA LEU A 32 -9.39 6.37 9.45
C LEU A 32 -8.09 5.61 9.14
N GLY A 33 -7.95 5.11 7.91
CA GLY A 33 -6.69 4.52 7.45
C GLY A 33 -5.56 5.53 7.38
N ALA A 34 -5.85 6.75 6.91
CA ALA A 34 -4.88 7.83 6.77
C ALA A 34 -4.33 8.35 8.11
N LEU A 35 -5.12 8.30 9.18
CA LEU A 35 -4.65 8.59 10.55
C LEU A 35 -3.54 7.62 10.99
N ALA A 36 -3.53 6.38 10.49
CA ALA A 36 -2.44 5.45 10.71
C ALA A 36 -1.31 5.60 9.68
N ARG A 37 -1.64 6.03 8.45
CA ARG A 37 -0.74 6.14 7.30
C ARG A 37 -1.14 7.28 6.36
N PHE A 38 -0.56 8.46 6.55
CA PHE A 38 -0.88 9.64 5.73
C PHE A 38 -0.87 9.42 4.21
N PRO A 39 0.06 8.64 3.61
CA PRO A 39 0.07 8.41 2.16
C PRO A 39 -1.25 7.87 1.61
N LEU A 40 -2.03 7.12 2.40
CA LEU A 40 -3.32 6.59 1.98
C LEU A 40 -4.32 7.66 1.54
N VAL A 41 -4.22 8.89 2.04
CA VAL A 41 -5.11 9.99 1.60
C VAL A 41 -5.08 10.17 0.09
N LEU A 42 -3.94 9.87 -0.55
CA LEU A 42 -3.74 9.98 -1.98
C LEU A 42 -4.51 8.92 -2.79
N ALA A 43 -5.09 7.90 -2.16
CA ALA A 43 -6.00 6.98 -2.84
C ALA A 43 -7.38 7.60 -3.13
N ALA A 44 -7.71 8.75 -2.53
CA ALA A 44 -9.02 9.40 -2.63
C ALA A 44 -9.50 9.65 -4.07
N PRO A 45 -8.67 10.15 -5.02
CA PRO A 45 -9.13 10.36 -6.39
C PRO A 45 -9.56 9.06 -7.08
N GLY A 46 -8.79 7.98 -6.90
CA GLY A 46 -9.14 6.67 -7.45
C GLY A 46 -10.45 6.15 -6.85
N LEU A 47 -10.59 6.21 -5.53
CA LEU A 47 -11.80 5.78 -4.82
C LEU A 47 -13.04 6.62 -5.16
N ALA A 48 -12.89 7.93 -5.35
CA ALA A 48 -13.98 8.81 -5.80
C ALA A 48 -14.49 8.40 -7.19
N ILE A 49 -13.59 8.05 -8.11
CA ILE A 49 -13.97 7.57 -9.44
C ILE A 49 -14.62 6.17 -9.35
N VAL A 50 -14.09 5.27 -8.52
CA VAL A 50 -14.70 3.94 -8.31
C VAL A 50 -16.14 4.08 -7.79
N VAL A 51 -16.35 4.83 -6.71
CA VAL A 51 -17.67 4.95 -6.08
C VAL A 51 -18.67 5.70 -6.95
N SER A 52 -18.25 6.77 -7.65
CA SER A 52 -19.11 7.50 -8.59
C SER A 52 -19.63 6.60 -9.71
N ARG A 53 -18.76 5.76 -10.29
CA ARG A 53 -19.14 4.80 -11.34
C ARG A 53 -20.06 3.72 -10.80
N ALA A 54 -19.74 3.16 -9.63
CA ALA A 54 -20.57 2.13 -9.00
C ALA A 54 -21.98 2.64 -8.65
N ARG A 55 -22.08 3.90 -8.20
CA ARG A 55 -23.35 4.56 -7.87
C ARG A 55 -24.06 5.21 -9.05
N ARG A 56 -23.39 5.31 -10.21
CA ARG A 56 -23.84 6.09 -11.38
C ARG A 56 -24.13 7.56 -11.03
N GLU A 57 -23.31 8.14 -10.18
CA GLU A 57 -23.40 9.54 -9.75
C GLU A 57 -22.28 10.38 -10.39
N SER A 58 -22.43 11.71 -10.35
CA SER A 58 -21.39 12.61 -10.83
C SER A 58 -20.15 12.56 -9.91
N LEU A 59 -18.97 12.63 -10.51
CA LEU A 59 -17.70 12.64 -9.77
C LEU A 59 -17.63 13.80 -8.75
N PRO A 60 -18.05 15.05 -9.05
CA PRO A 60 -18.04 16.13 -8.07
C PRO A 60 -18.89 15.82 -6.83
N ARG A 61 -20.08 15.22 -7.01
CA ARG A 61 -20.95 14.83 -5.90
C ARG A 61 -20.30 13.74 -5.04
N SER A 62 -19.75 12.71 -5.68
CA SER A 62 -19.06 11.63 -4.96
C SER A 62 -17.82 12.14 -4.22
N GLY A 63 -17.04 13.02 -4.85
CA GLY A 63 -15.89 13.68 -4.23
C GLY A 63 -16.29 14.54 -3.03
N ALA A 64 -17.32 15.37 -3.15
CA ALA A 64 -17.82 16.19 -2.05
C ALA A 64 -18.30 15.34 -0.86
N LEU A 65 -19.02 14.25 -1.12
CA LEU A 65 -19.46 13.32 -0.07
C LEU A 65 -18.26 12.60 0.58
N LEU A 66 -17.26 12.18 -0.20
CA LEU A 66 -16.03 11.59 0.31
C LEU A 66 -15.32 12.57 1.26
N VAL A 67 -15.12 13.81 0.83
CA VAL A 67 -14.52 14.88 1.66
C VAL A 67 -15.35 15.11 2.93
N ALA A 68 -16.67 15.18 2.81
CA ALA A 68 -17.56 15.36 3.96
C ALA A 68 -17.43 14.22 4.98
N GLY A 69 -17.27 12.98 4.51
CA GLY A 69 -17.04 11.82 5.37
C GLY A 69 -15.65 11.77 6.02
N ALA A 70 -14.63 12.27 5.32
CA ALA A 70 -13.26 12.38 5.84
C ALA A 70 -13.10 13.50 6.86
N LEU A 71 -13.90 14.58 6.74
CA LEU A 71 -13.74 15.82 7.49
C LEU A 71 -13.63 15.63 9.02
N PRO A 72 -14.46 14.82 9.70
CA PRO A 72 -14.34 14.66 11.15
C PRO A 72 -12.97 14.13 11.59
N PHE A 73 -12.37 13.22 10.81
CA PHE A 73 -11.08 12.61 11.12
C PHE A 73 -9.92 13.57 10.82
N VAL A 74 -10.02 14.35 9.75
CA VAL A 74 -9.07 15.43 9.47
C VAL A 74 -9.08 16.46 10.60
N LEU A 75 -10.26 16.83 11.11
CA LEU A 75 -10.38 17.75 12.24
C LEU A 75 -9.80 17.18 13.53
N ILE A 76 -9.94 15.86 13.77
CA ILE A 76 -9.29 15.17 14.90
C ILE A 76 -7.77 15.27 14.78
N GLU A 77 -7.20 15.01 13.60
CA GLU A 77 -5.75 15.09 13.37
C GLU A 77 -5.23 16.51 13.59
N VAL A 78 -5.90 17.51 13.01
CA VAL A 78 -5.53 18.93 13.18
C VAL A 78 -5.60 19.34 14.65
N ALA A 79 -6.64 18.91 15.37
CA ALA A 79 -6.77 19.19 16.81
C ALA A 79 -5.67 18.50 17.62
N TYR A 80 -5.30 17.27 17.25
CA TYR A 80 -4.20 16.54 17.86
C TYR A 80 -2.85 17.22 17.63
N ASP A 81 -2.54 17.63 16.40
CA ASP A 81 -1.29 18.31 16.06
C ASP A 81 -1.20 19.67 16.76
N LEU A 82 -2.29 20.43 16.80
CA LEU A 82 -2.36 21.68 17.56
C LEU A 82 -2.14 21.45 19.05
N ALA A 83 -2.77 20.44 19.64
CA ALA A 83 -2.63 20.13 21.06
C ALA A 83 -1.23 19.61 21.43
N ARG A 84 -0.61 18.82 20.54
CA ARG A 84 0.69 18.19 20.79
C ARG A 84 1.87 19.10 20.47
N TRP A 85 1.75 19.92 19.43
CA TRP A 85 2.87 20.67 18.86
C TRP A 85 2.65 22.18 18.82
N GLY A 86 1.43 22.65 19.12
CA GLY A 86 1.07 24.07 19.02
C GLY A 86 0.88 24.56 17.57
N VAL A 87 1.02 23.68 16.58
CA VAL A 87 0.92 24.00 15.15
C VAL A 87 0.02 22.95 14.47
N PRO A 88 -1.05 23.36 13.78
CA PRO A 88 -2.06 22.45 13.23
C PRO A 88 -1.59 21.59 12.05
N THR A 89 -0.39 21.84 11.52
CA THR A 89 0.18 21.16 10.35
C THR A 89 1.52 20.48 10.67
N GLU A 90 1.93 20.45 11.94
CA GLU A 90 3.16 19.80 12.35
C GLU A 90 2.84 18.37 12.80
N ALA A 91 3.11 17.38 11.97
CA ALA A 91 2.84 15.97 12.30
C ALA A 91 4.00 15.28 13.07
N GLY A 92 5.05 16.01 13.45
CA GLY A 92 6.23 15.51 14.16
C GLY A 92 7.37 15.05 13.24
N TYR A 93 7.21 15.10 11.92
CA TYR A 93 8.22 14.65 10.97
C TYR A 93 9.51 15.47 10.98
N ALA A 94 9.44 16.76 11.29
CA ALA A 94 10.63 17.60 11.41
C ALA A 94 11.56 17.10 12.55
N ARG A 95 10.96 16.56 13.62
CA ARG A 95 11.70 15.97 14.74
C ARG A 95 12.19 14.56 14.41
N LEU A 96 11.43 13.79 13.64
CA LEU A 96 11.80 12.44 13.21
C LEU A 96 13.13 12.44 12.43
N ILE A 97 13.29 13.40 11.51
CA ILE A 97 14.45 13.43 10.60
C ILE A 97 15.67 14.14 11.20
N ALA A 98 15.51 14.81 12.35
CA ALA A 98 16.55 15.66 12.92
C ALA A 98 17.76 14.84 13.37
N GLY A 99 18.88 14.99 12.66
CA GLY A 99 20.14 14.31 12.97
C GLY A 99 20.18 12.83 12.55
N ASP A 100 19.18 12.34 11.81
CA ASP A 100 19.14 10.97 11.31
C ASP A 100 19.82 10.89 9.92
N PRO A 101 20.89 10.08 9.75
CA PRO A 101 21.64 9.99 8.50
C PRO A 101 20.84 9.40 7.35
N PHE A 102 19.72 8.71 7.60
CA PHE A 102 18.87 8.20 6.53
C PHE A 102 18.09 9.32 5.82
N PHE A 103 17.98 10.51 6.43
CA PHE A 103 17.23 11.65 5.94
C PHE A 103 18.11 12.85 5.56
N ASP A 104 19.31 12.57 5.06
CA ASP A 104 20.31 13.54 4.56
C ASP A 104 19.81 14.50 3.45
N HIS A 105 18.73 14.14 2.77
CA HIS A 105 18.04 14.93 1.74
C HIS A 105 16.59 15.29 2.16
N GLY A 106 16.32 15.33 3.46
CA GLY A 106 14.99 15.61 4.01
C GLY A 106 14.07 14.38 4.05
N LEU A 107 12.83 14.58 4.47
CA LEU A 107 11.86 13.48 4.59
C LEU A 107 11.53 12.85 3.24
N LEU A 108 11.30 13.69 2.23
CA LEU A 108 10.87 13.30 0.90
C LEU A 108 11.84 13.87 -0.16
N SER A 109 12.50 13.00 -0.92
CA SER A 109 13.42 13.37 -2.00
C SER A 109 13.45 12.32 -3.10
N LEU A 110 13.51 12.78 -4.36
CA LEU A 110 13.70 11.91 -5.52
C LEU A 110 15.03 11.14 -5.46
N TRP A 111 16.00 11.62 -4.68
CA TRP A 111 17.28 10.95 -4.43
C TRP A 111 17.10 9.53 -3.87
N TYR A 112 16.01 9.29 -3.14
CA TYR A 112 15.77 8.00 -2.50
C TYR A 112 15.15 6.96 -3.44
N VAL A 113 14.62 7.36 -4.61
CA VAL A 113 13.94 6.45 -5.54
C VAL A 113 14.79 5.22 -5.93
N PRO A 114 16.07 5.35 -6.31
CA PRO A 114 16.90 4.19 -6.65
C PRO A 114 16.99 3.14 -5.53
N ARG A 115 17.13 3.59 -4.28
CA ARG A 115 17.17 2.69 -3.11
C ARG A 115 15.84 1.97 -2.91
N HIS A 116 14.71 2.64 -3.16
CA HIS A 116 13.39 2.03 -3.06
C HIS A 116 13.14 1.01 -4.17
N LEU A 117 13.58 1.29 -5.40
CA LEU A 117 13.54 0.33 -6.49
C LEU A 117 14.43 -0.89 -6.20
N TYR A 118 15.63 -0.66 -5.67
CA TYR A 118 16.49 -1.76 -5.23
C TYR A 118 15.81 -2.61 -4.14
N ALA A 119 15.27 -1.98 -3.09
CA ALA A 119 14.54 -2.65 -2.02
C ALA A 119 13.31 -3.43 -2.53
N MET A 120 12.56 -2.86 -3.47
CA MET A 120 11.32 -3.44 -3.98
C MET A 120 11.56 -4.63 -4.92
N PHE A 121 12.61 -4.58 -5.76
CA PHE A 121 12.79 -5.53 -6.85
C PHE A 121 13.97 -6.48 -6.68
N ILE A 122 15.04 -6.05 -6.00
CA ILE A 122 16.33 -6.76 -6.02
C ILE A 122 16.76 -7.26 -4.64
N GLN A 123 16.48 -6.50 -3.57
CA GLN A 123 16.96 -6.76 -2.22
C GLN A 123 16.76 -8.22 -1.82
N ALA A 124 17.88 -8.85 -1.51
CA ALA A 124 17.98 -10.25 -1.16
C ALA A 124 18.01 -10.43 0.36
N PRO A 125 17.70 -11.65 0.83
CA PRO A 125 17.83 -12.00 2.22
C PRO A 125 19.29 -12.16 2.63
N ASP A 126 19.49 -12.12 3.94
CA ASP A 126 20.79 -12.46 4.51
C ASP A 126 20.99 -13.97 4.44
N PHE A 127 22.14 -14.41 3.97
CA PHE A 127 22.51 -15.81 3.96
C PHE A 127 23.43 -16.12 5.15
N VAL A 128 22.99 -17.02 6.03
CA VAL A 128 23.70 -17.33 7.29
C VAL A 128 24.00 -18.82 7.39
N ASP A 129 25.28 -19.15 7.19
CA ASP A 129 25.79 -20.51 7.30
C ASP A 129 25.69 -21.08 8.74
N GLY A 130 25.60 -22.41 8.85
CA GLY A 130 25.61 -23.11 10.14
C GLY A 130 24.31 -23.04 10.93
N THR A 131 23.21 -22.58 10.33
CA THR A 131 21.87 -22.58 10.93
C THR A 131 20.88 -23.38 10.08
N THR A 132 19.80 -23.87 10.70
CA THR A 132 18.69 -24.52 9.97
C THR A 132 17.88 -23.53 9.12
N PHE A 133 18.08 -22.23 9.30
CA PHE A 133 17.46 -21.14 8.55
C PHE A 133 18.53 -20.35 7.80
N PHE A 134 19.09 -20.99 6.78
CA PHE A 134 20.10 -20.38 5.90
C PHE A 134 19.65 -19.05 5.30
N VAL A 135 18.35 -18.85 5.10
CA VAL A 135 17.75 -17.63 4.55
C VAL A 135 17.13 -16.80 5.68
N ARG A 136 17.79 -15.71 6.07
CA ARG A 136 17.33 -14.83 7.14
C ARG A 136 16.77 -13.52 6.56
N PRO A 137 15.64 -13.01 7.07
CA PRO A 137 15.14 -11.69 6.72
C PRO A 137 16.18 -10.60 6.97
N ASN A 138 16.44 -9.78 5.95
CA ASN A 138 17.35 -8.65 6.01
C ASN A 138 16.71 -7.47 6.76
N TRP A 139 17.51 -6.75 7.54
CA TRP A 139 17.07 -5.56 8.31
C TRP A 139 16.56 -4.41 7.43
N ILE A 140 16.98 -4.32 6.18
CA ILE A 140 16.57 -3.26 5.24
C ILE A 140 15.22 -3.60 4.60
N GLY A 141 14.84 -4.88 4.54
CA GLY A 141 13.65 -5.38 3.86
C GLY A 141 13.99 -6.46 2.84
N GLU A 142 12.98 -6.95 2.11
CA GLU A 142 13.15 -7.97 1.06
C GLU A 142 12.37 -7.61 -0.20
N SER A 143 12.88 -8.05 -1.36
CA SER A 143 12.22 -7.86 -2.64
C SER A 143 10.80 -8.44 -2.67
N LEU A 144 9.87 -7.73 -3.31
CA LEU A 144 8.54 -8.24 -3.63
C LEU A 144 8.58 -9.35 -4.69
N VAL A 145 9.62 -9.40 -5.51
CA VAL A 145 9.83 -10.51 -6.47
C VAL A 145 10.05 -11.81 -5.72
N LEU A 146 10.76 -11.76 -4.59
CA LEU A 146 10.97 -12.92 -3.74
C LEU A 146 9.75 -13.18 -2.85
N THR A 147 9.23 -12.16 -2.18
CA THR A 147 8.26 -12.35 -1.09
C THR A 147 6.81 -12.43 -1.58
N SER A 148 6.45 -11.73 -2.66
CA SER A 148 5.07 -11.62 -3.15
C SER A 148 4.98 -11.49 -4.68
N PRO A 149 5.59 -12.38 -5.48
CA PRO A 149 5.65 -12.23 -6.94
C PRO A 149 4.27 -12.23 -7.62
N ALA A 150 3.24 -12.77 -6.97
CA ALA A 150 1.87 -12.71 -7.47
C ALA A 150 1.34 -11.27 -7.66
N LEU A 151 1.90 -10.28 -6.94
CA LEU A 151 1.52 -8.87 -7.08
C LEU A 151 1.79 -8.33 -8.50
N PHE A 152 2.79 -8.87 -9.22
CA PHE A 152 3.15 -8.40 -10.55
C PHE A 152 2.12 -8.73 -11.63
N PHE A 153 1.15 -9.63 -11.37
CA PHE A 153 0.03 -9.83 -12.26
C PHE A 153 -0.89 -8.60 -12.36
N ALA A 154 -0.83 -7.66 -11.40
CA ALA A 154 -1.52 -6.38 -11.51
C ALA A 154 -1.15 -5.61 -12.79
N VAL A 155 0.09 -5.76 -13.29
CA VAL A 155 0.52 -5.14 -14.56
C VAL A 155 -0.30 -5.67 -15.74
N GLY A 156 -0.63 -6.96 -15.73
CA GLY A 156 -1.48 -7.58 -16.75
C GLY A 156 -2.87 -6.95 -16.82
N ALA A 157 -3.41 -6.46 -15.70
CA ALA A 157 -4.71 -5.79 -15.66
C ALA A 157 -4.76 -4.51 -16.49
N LEU A 158 -3.62 -3.81 -16.64
CA LEU A 158 -3.54 -2.54 -17.37
C LEU A 158 -3.88 -2.72 -18.86
N SER A 159 -3.64 -3.90 -19.42
CA SER A 159 -4.07 -4.23 -20.79
C SER A 159 -5.58 -4.15 -20.99
N PHE A 160 -6.36 -4.26 -19.91
CA PHE A 160 -7.82 -4.17 -19.91
C PHE A 160 -8.35 -2.79 -19.52
N ALA A 161 -7.50 -1.78 -19.32
CA ALA A 161 -7.93 -0.45 -18.86
C ALA A 161 -8.95 0.23 -19.78
N ARG A 162 -8.94 -0.09 -21.09
CA ARG A 162 -9.95 0.40 -22.05
C ARG A 162 -11.26 -0.38 -22.02
N ALA A 163 -11.20 -1.68 -21.72
CA ALA A 163 -12.37 -2.56 -21.68
C ALA A 163 -13.09 -2.53 -20.33
N ARG A 164 -12.36 -2.18 -19.27
CA ARG A 164 -12.83 -2.21 -17.88
C ARG A 164 -12.64 -0.85 -17.22
N SER A 165 -13.76 -0.19 -16.93
CA SER A 165 -13.76 1.14 -16.34
C SER A 165 -13.29 1.18 -14.88
N ASP A 166 -13.17 0.04 -14.20
CA ASP A 166 -12.66 -0.05 -12.82
C ASP A 166 -11.11 -0.08 -12.74
N VAL A 167 -10.43 -0.53 -13.80
CA VAL A 167 -8.97 -0.73 -13.80
C VAL A 167 -8.19 0.57 -13.58
N ALA A 168 -8.45 1.61 -14.37
CA ALA A 168 -7.68 2.86 -14.25
C ALA A 168 -7.85 3.56 -12.88
N PRO A 169 -9.07 3.66 -12.31
CA PRO A 169 -9.26 4.17 -10.94
C PRO A 169 -8.58 3.34 -9.86
N LEU A 170 -8.60 2.01 -9.97
CA LEU A 170 -7.90 1.11 -9.04
C LEU A 170 -6.38 1.30 -9.13
N ALA A 171 -5.84 1.44 -10.34
CA ALA A 171 -4.43 1.73 -10.56
C ALA A 171 -4.04 3.09 -9.97
N LEU A 172 -4.90 4.10 -10.11
CA LEU A 172 -4.70 5.41 -9.49
C LEU A 172 -4.70 5.32 -7.95
N ALA A 173 -5.66 4.59 -7.38
CA ALA A 173 -5.73 4.36 -5.93
C ALA A 173 -4.52 3.58 -5.38
N ALA A 174 -3.93 2.69 -6.19
CA ALA A 174 -2.70 1.97 -5.84
C ALA A 174 -1.44 2.83 -5.99
N ALA A 175 -1.33 3.58 -7.08
CA ALA A 175 -0.09 4.26 -7.46
C ALA A 175 0.16 5.54 -6.66
N LEU A 176 -0.88 6.35 -6.41
CA LEU A 176 -0.70 7.64 -5.77
C LEU A 176 -0.16 7.55 -4.33
N PRO A 177 -0.65 6.63 -3.45
CA PRO A 177 -0.05 6.43 -2.13
C PRO A 177 1.42 5.99 -2.17
N LEU A 178 1.84 5.26 -3.21
CA LEU A 178 3.23 4.82 -3.34
C LEU A 178 4.20 5.95 -3.69
N LEU A 179 3.73 7.06 -4.28
CA LEU A 179 4.61 8.15 -4.67
C LEU A 179 5.40 8.74 -3.49
N PRO A 180 4.75 9.18 -2.38
CA PRO A 180 5.49 9.64 -1.20
C PRO A 180 6.35 8.54 -0.58
N ASP A 181 5.91 7.28 -0.64
CA ASP A 181 6.67 6.15 -0.12
C ASP A 181 7.96 5.89 -0.90
N LEU A 182 7.96 6.05 -2.23
CA LEU A 182 9.14 5.85 -3.09
C LEU A 182 10.19 6.96 -2.92
N VAL A 183 9.78 8.13 -2.44
CA VAL A 183 10.66 9.27 -2.19
C VAL A 183 10.99 9.44 -0.71
N HIS A 184 10.58 8.52 0.16
CA HIS A 184 10.82 8.62 1.60
C HIS A 184 12.29 8.33 1.96
N GLY A 185 12.83 9.00 2.98
CA GLY A 185 14.23 8.82 3.44
C GLY A 185 14.61 7.45 3.97
N THR A 186 13.68 6.51 4.10
CA THR A 186 13.95 5.12 4.56
C THR A 186 13.17 4.14 3.70
N VAL A 187 13.51 2.86 3.66
CA VAL A 187 12.76 1.81 2.92
C VAL A 187 11.80 0.96 3.78
N GLY A 188 11.62 1.31 5.06
CA GLY A 188 10.65 0.67 5.96
C GLY A 188 11.29 -0.12 7.11
N PHE A 189 12.56 -0.52 6.98
CA PHE A 189 13.41 -1.26 7.93
C PHE A 189 12.75 -2.54 8.50
N ALA A 190 13.52 -3.32 9.26
CA ALA A 190 13.17 -4.48 10.09
C ALA A 190 11.85 -5.19 9.75
N GLN A 191 11.65 -5.57 8.48
CA GLN A 191 10.39 -6.14 7.98
C GLN A 191 10.64 -7.15 6.87
N PHE A 192 9.75 -8.14 6.78
CA PHE A 192 9.79 -9.10 5.70
C PHE A 192 9.04 -8.55 4.49
N GLY A 193 9.72 -8.46 3.36
CA GLY A 193 9.20 -7.84 2.14
C GLY A 193 9.43 -6.33 2.08
N TYR A 194 8.74 -5.67 1.15
CA TYR A 194 8.80 -4.21 0.99
C TYR A 194 7.57 -3.57 1.63
N ARG A 195 7.74 -3.08 2.86
CA ARG A 195 6.68 -2.55 3.73
C ARG A 195 5.75 -1.55 3.06
N PHE A 196 6.31 -0.59 2.34
CA PHE A 196 5.51 0.50 1.78
C PHE A 196 4.56 0.04 0.67
N SER A 197 4.78 -1.15 0.10
CA SER A 197 3.78 -1.73 -0.81
C SER A 197 2.41 -1.90 -0.16
N LEU A 198 2.34 -2.03 1.17
CA LEU A 198 1.09 -2.23 1.90
C LEU A 198 0.09 -1.09 1.71
N ASP A 199 0.55 0.13 1.43
CA ASP A 199 -0.35 1.26 1.16
C ASP A 199 -1.03 1.13 -0.22
N ALA A 200 -0.47 0.33 -1.13
CA ALA A 200 -1.06 0.03 -2.43
C ALA A 200 -1.81 -1.31 -2.48
N GLN A 201 -1.41 -2.30 -1.67
CA GLN A 201 -1.92 -3.66 -1.74
C GLN A 201 -3.46 -3.78 -1.72
N PRO A 202 -4.22 -3.02 -0.90
CA PRO A 202 -5.68 -3.06 -0.93
C PRO A 202 -6.26 -2.86 -2.34
N PHE A 203 -5.64 -1.97 -3.12
CA PHE A 203 -6.07 -1.59 -4.47
C PHE A 203 -5.40 -2.44 -5.56
N LEU A 204 -4.20 -2.98 -5.29
CA LEU A 204 -3.51 -3.91 -6.19
C LEU A 204 -4.18 -5.27 -6.26
N LEU A 205 -4.73 -5.81 -5.16
CA LEU A 205 -5.30 -7.17 -5.16
C LEU A 205 -6.42 -7.39 -6.18
N PRO A 206 -7.39 -6.45 -6.36
CA PRO A 206 -8.35 -6.55 -7.47
C PRO A 206 -7.68 -6.51 -8.85
N LEU A 207 -6.63 -5.69 -9.04
CA LEU A 207 -5.88 -5.66 -10.30
C LEU A 207 -5.16 -6.99 -10.53
N VAL A 208 -4.54 -7.58 -9.51
CA VAL A 208 -3.94 -8.91 -9.58
C VAL A 208 -4.97 -9.94 -10.06
N ALA A 209 -6.17 -9.93 -9.48
CA ALA A 209 -7.24 -10.84 -9.90
C ALA A 209 -7.65 -10.62 -11.37
N ILE A 210 -7.83 -9.37 -11.79
CA ILE A 210 -8.15 -9.03 -13.19
C ILE A 210 -7.03 -9.51 -14.12
N GLY A 211 -5.77 -9.17 -13.84
CA GLY A 211 -4.64 -9.55 -14.69
C GLY A 211 -4.40 -11.07 -14.74
N ALA A 212 -4.74 -11.80 -13.68
CA ALA A 212 -4.56 -13.25 -13.61
C ALA A 212 -5.69 -14.06 -14.26
N ALA A 213 -6.91 -13.52 -14.28
CA ALA A 213 -8.11 -14.32 -14.57
C ALA A 213 -9.12 -13.67 -15.54
N TRP A 214 -9.00 -12.38 -15.87
CA TRP A 214 -9.90 -11.75 -16.83
C TRP A 214 -9.44 -11.96 -18.27
N SER A 215 -10.33 -12.37 -19.17
CA SER A 215 -9.98 -12.60 -20.59
C SER A 215 -10.52 -11.54 -21.55
N GLY A 216 -10.89 -10.37 -21.05
CA GLY A 216 -11.56 -9.32 -21.84
C GLY A 216 -13.09 -9.39 -21.81
N ALA A 217 -13.66 -10.60 -21.73
CA ALA A 217 -15.12 -10.82 -21.73
C ALA A 217 -15.65 -11.64 -20.55
N ALA A 218 -14.84 -12.54 -19.99
CA ALA A 218 -15.25 -13.42 -18.90
C ALA A 218 -14.09 -13.69 -17.93
N TRP A 219 -14.46 -14.07 -16.71
CA TRP A 219 -13.53 -14.63 -15.73
C TRP A 219 -13.17 -16.07 -16.14
N ARG A 220 -11.89 -16.38 -16.10
CA ARG A 220 -11.32 -17.69 -16.40
C ARG A 220 -10.61 -18.23 -15.17
N ARG A 221 -10.32 -19.53 -15.20
CA ARG A 221 -9.43 -20.12 -14.20
C ARG A 221 -8.05 -19.45 -14.31
N PRO A 222 -7.44 -19.03 -13.19
CA PRO A 222 -6.09 -18.50 -13.21
C PRO A 222 -5.10 -19.51 -13.80
N SER A 223 -4.05 -19.02 -14.45
CA SER A 223 -3.01 -19.89 -15.01
C SER A 223 -2.31 -20.69 -13.90
N ARG A 224 -1.75 -21.86 -14.24
CA ARG A 224 -0.93 -22.64 -13.29
C ARG A 224 0.24 -21.82 -12.74
N GLY A 225 0.82 -20.94 -13.56
CA GLY A 225 1.87 -20.01 -13.14
C GLY A 225 1.40 -19.01 -12.08
N PHE A 226 0.20 -18.44 -12.24
CA PHE A 226 -0.39 -17.59 -11.21
C PHE A 226 -0.58 -18.34 -9.89
N VAL A 227 -1.16 -19.54 -9.95
CA VAL A 227 -1.38 -20.37 -8.75
C VAL A 227 -0.04 -20.69 -8.08
N ALA A 228 0.97 -21.09 -8.84
CA ALA A 228 2.30 -21.38 -8.31
C ALA A 228 2.93 -20.15 -7.62
N LEU A 229 2.88 -18.97 -8.25
CA LEU A 229 3.41 -17.73 -7.67
C LEU A 229 2.60 -17.23 -6.47
N GLY A 230 1.28 -17.46 -6.46
CA GLY A 230 0.41 -17.18 -5.32
C GLY A 230 0.74 -18.08 -4.12
N VAL A 231 0.86 -19.39 -4.35
CA VAL A 231 1.28 -20.36 -3.34
C VAL A 231 2.68 -20.02 -2.81
N TRP A 232 3.61 -19.67 -3.70
CA TRP A 232 4.94 -19.22 -3.30
C TRP A 232 4.88 -17.97 -2.41
N SER A 233 4.06 -16.97 -2.77
CA SER A 233 3.89 -15.76 -1.96
C SER A 233 3.42 -16.10 -0.54
N VAL A 234 2.49 -17.04 -0.39
CA VAL A 234 2.02 -17.52 0.92
C VAL A 234 3.15 -18.22 1.68
N ILE A 235 3.85 -19.16 1.04
CA ILE A 235 4.96 -19.90 1.66
C ILE A 235 6.07 -18.95 2.12
N ALA A 236 6.48 -18.01 1.28
CA ALA A 236 7.52 -17.04 1.59
C ALA A 236 7.14 -16.19 2.81
N ASN A 237 5.90 -15.68 2.87
CA ASN A 237 5.43 -14.88 4.01
C ASN A 237 5.29 -15.69 5.30
N VAL A 238 4.83 -16.95 5.22
CA VAL A 238 4.79 -17.86 6.39
C VAL A 238 6.20 -18.16 6.88
N TYR A 239 7.13 -18.42 5.97
CA TYR A 239 8.54 -18.62 6.30
C TYR A 239 9.14 -17.39 6.98
N GLY A 240 8.94 -16.21 6.40
CA GLY A 240 9.40 -14.94 6.97
C GLY A 240 8.86 -14.74 8.39
N ALA A 241 7.57 -14.96 8.61
CA ALA A 241 6.96 -14.84 9.93
C ALA A 241 7.59 -15.80 10.95
N ILE A 242 7.78 -17.07 10.59
CA ILE A 242 8.42 -18.06 11.47
C ILE A 242 9.87 -17.65 11.76
N ALA A 243 10.63 -17.26 10.74
CA ALA A 243 12.03 -16.86 10.88
C ALA A 243 12.19 -15.66 11.83
N ILE A 244 11.32 -14.65 11.70
CA ILE A 244 11.33 -13.47 12.58
C ILE A 244 10.99 -13.84 14.03
N ILE A 245 9.97 -14.68 14.24
CA ILE A 245 9.56 -15.09 15.60
C ILE A 245 10.66 -15.88 16.30
N GLN A 246 11.36 -16.74 15.57
CA GLN A 246 12.37 -17.63 16.14
C GLN A 246 13.73 -16.94 16.33
N PHE A 247 14.11 -15.99 15.47
CA PHE A 247 15.49 -15.47 15.42
C PHE A 247 15.60 -13.94 15.49
N GLY A 248 14.49 -13.19 15.39
CA GLY A 248 14.51 -11.74 15.25
C GLY A 248 15.01 -11.28 13.87
N TYR A 249 15.18 -9.96 13.70
CA TYR A 249 15.76 -9.37 12.48
C TYR A 249 17.28 -9.25 12.55
N VAL A 250 17.86 -9.22 13.76
CA VAL A 250 19.30 -9.12 14.04
C VAL A 250 19.54 -9.73 15.43
N ARG A 251 20.70 -10.38 15.63
CA ARG A 251 21.32 -10.56 16.95
C ARG A 251 22.40 -9.51 17.15
#